data_AF-A3ISA3-F1
#
_entry.id   AF-A3ISA3-F1
#
_cell.length_a   1.000
_cell.length_b   1.000
_cell.length_c   1.000
_cell.angle_alpha   90.00
_cell.angle_beta   90.00
_cell.angle_gamma   90.00
#
_symmetry.space_group_name_H-M   'P 1'
#
loop_
_entity.id
_entity.type
_entity.pdbx_description
1 polymer ?
#
loop_
_entity_poly.entity_id
_entity_poly.type
_entity_poly.pdbx_seq_one_letter_code
_entity_poly.pdbx_strand_id
1 'polypeptide(L)' 'MTSLNDHSHVDTNELSLEELNAKWDALENDPEFEKKPFWQRIVEIGKFVPASEWDKQLPRDFARNAEHYMYGALREDEEE' A
#
# COMPACT_ATOMS: atom_id res chain seq x y z
N MET A 1 -14.91 34.32 28.15
CA MET A 1 -13.90 33.26 28.38
C MET A 1 -14.12 32.18 27.35
N THR A 2 -13.36 32.20 26.27
CA THR A 2 -13.25 31.10 25.30
C THR A 2 -11.80 31.09 24.83
N SER A 3 -11.03 30.20 25.44
CA SER A 3 -9.66 29.89 25.04
C SER A 3 -9.73 29.21 23.68
N LEU A 4 -9.23 29.87 22.63
CA LEU A 4 -9.01 29.23 21.34
C LEU A 4 -7.82 28.27 21.50
N ASN A 5 -8.11 26.98 21.34
CA ASN A 5 -7.14 25.90 21.34
C ASN A 5 -6.32 26.02 20.05
N ASP A 6 -5.10 26.52 20.15
CA ASP A 6 -4.17 26.62 19.03
C ASP A 6 -3.59 25.22 18.76
N HIS A 7 -4.27 24.45 17.91
CA HIS A 7 -3.84 23.13 17.45
C HIS A 7 -2.91 23.22 16.23
N SER A 8 -1.90 24.09 16.25
CA SER A 8 -0.84 24.12 15.23
C SER A 8 0.46 23.49 15.74
N HIS A 9 0.40 22.22 16.12
CA HIS A 9 1.62 21.39 16.16
C HIS A 9 1.46 20.30 15.11
N VAL A 10 1.43 20.72 13.84
CA VAL A 10 1.79 19.81 12.76
C VAL A 10 3.30 19.73 12.82
N ASP A 11 3.83 18.68 13.42
CA ASP A 11 5.23 18.30 13.25
C ASP A 11 5.43 17.90 11.79
N THR A 12 5.49 18.90 10.92
CA THR A 12 5.95 18.75 9.54
C THR A 12 7.45 18.51 9.61
N ASN A 13 7.85 17.26 9.82
CA ASN A 13 9.17 16.78 9.38
C ASN A 13 9.20 16.76 7.83
N GLU A 14 8.90 17.90 7.23
CA GLU A 14 8.94 18.14 5.79
C GLU A 14 10.40 18.45 5.46
N LEU A 15 11.07 17.46 4.88
CA LEU A 15 12.43 17.62 4.38
C LEU A 15 12.45 18.72 3.32
N SER A 16 13.49 19.54 3.33
CA SER A 16 13.71 20.51 2.27
C SER A 16 13.89 19.79 0.93
N LEU A 17 13.59 20.49 -0.17
CA LEU A 17 13.75 19.96 -1.53
C LEU A 17 15.20 19.49 -1.79
N GLU A 18 16.18 20.18 -1.22
CA GLU A 18 17.60 19.84 -1.31
C GLU A 18 17.94 18.53 -0.58
N GLU A 19 17.39 18.34 0.62
CA GLU A 19 17.56 17.10 1.38
C GLU A 19 16.85 15.91 0.73
N LEU A 20 15.69 16.14 0.12
CA LEU A 20 14.99 15.13 -0.68
C LEU A 20 15.86 14.72 -1.88
N ASN A 21 16.44 15.68 -2.60
CA ASN A 21 17.31 15.38 -3.74
C ASN A 21 18.55 14.58 -3.30
N ALA A 22 19.19 14.99 -2.21
CA ALA A 22 20.35 14.27 -1.67
C ALA A 22 20.01 12.83 -1.24
N LYS A 23 18.82 12.59 -0.69
CA LYS A 23 18.35 11.24 -0.35
C LYS A 23 18.05 10.40 -1.59
N TRP A 24 17.49 11.00 -2.63
CA TRP A 24 17.27 10.32 -3.91
C TRP A 24 18.60 9.93 -4.56
N ASP A 25 19.57 10.83 -4.60
CA ASP A 25 20.92 10.55 -5.13
C ASP A 25 21.60 9.42 -4.32
N ALA A 26 21.44 9.41 -3.00
CA ALA A 26 21.99 8.35 -2.15
C ALA A 26 21.33 6.99 -2.37
N LEU A 27 20.00 6.95 -2.59
CA LEU A 27 19.27 5.73 -2.92
C LEU A 27 19.65 5.20 -4.30
N GLU A 28 19.79 6.06 -5.31
CA GLU A 28 20.17 5.63 -6.67
C GLU A 28 21.57 5.01 -6.73
N ASN A 29 22.48 5.43 -5.85
CA ASN A 29 23.82 4.87 -5.75
C ASN A 29 23.93 3.65 -4.80
N ASP A 30 22.84 3.23 -4.15
CA ASP A 30 22.82 2.06 -3.28
C ASP A 30 22.65 0.76 -4.11
N PRO A 31 23.61 -0.18 -4.07
CA PRO A 31 23.46 -1.47 -4.77
C PRO A 31 22.27 -2.31 -4.29
N GLU A 32 21.69 -2.03 -3.12
CA GLU A 32 20.44 -2.64 -2.68
C GLU A 32 19.21 -2.07 -3.36
N PHE A 33 19.25 -0.79 -3.79
CA PHE A 33 18.16 -0.15 -4.52
C PHE A 33 18.03 -0.69 -5.96
N GLU A 34 19.13 -1.16 -6.54
CA GLU A 34 19.13 -1.87 -7.83
C GLU A 34 18.45 -3.25 -7.75
N LYS A 35 18.28 -3.82 -6.55
CA LYS A 35 17.55 -5.07 -6.38
C LYS A 35 16.08 -4.83 -6.71
N LYS A 36 15.49 -5.72 -7.52
CA LYS A 36 14.07 -5.62 -7.89
C LYS A 36 13.20 -5.46 -6.63
N PRO A 37 12.40 -4.39 -6.52
CA PRO A 37 11.52 -4.22 -5.38
C PRO A 37 10.55 -5.40 -5.29
N PHE A 38 10.12 -5.72 -4.07
CA PHE A 38 9.19 -6.82 -3.79
C PHE A 38 7.94 -6.77 -4.69
N TRP A 39 7.39 -5.57 -4.93
CA TRP A 39 6.23 -5.37 -5.82
C TRP A 39 6.49 -5.78 -7.27
N GLN A 40 7.71 -5.61 -7.78
CA GLN A 40 8.06 -6.03 -9.13
C GLN A 40 7.98 -7.55 -9.27
N ARG A 41 8.28 -8.30 -8.21
CA ARG A 41 8.12 -9.76 -8.18
C ARG A 41 6.65 -10.18 -8.25
N ILE A 42 5.74 -9.44 -7.59
CA ILE A 42 4.29 -9.67 -7.70
C ILE A 42 3.82 -9.43 -9.13
N VAL A 43 4.26 -8.34 -9.76
CA VAL A 43 3.93 -8.03 -11.15
C VAL A 43 4.47 -9.09 -12.11
N GLU A 44 5.68 -9.59 -11.88
CA GLU A 44 6.26 -10.69 -12.66
C GLU A 44 5.45 -11.97 -12.54
N ILE A 45 5.05 -12.38 -11.34
CA ILE A 45 4.16 -13.53 -11.11
C ILE A 45 2.84 -13.34 -11.86
N GLY A 46 2.30 -12.11 -11.82
CA GLY A 46 1.03 -11.80 -12.46
C GLY A 46 1.01 -11.91 -13.98
N LYS A 47 2.17 -11.83 -14.64
CA LYS A 47 2.29 -12.07 -16.09
C LYS A 47 2.11 -13.54 -16.48
N PHE A 48 2.32 -14.46 -15.54
CA PHE A 48 2.14 -15.90 -15.77
C PHE A 48 0.71 -16.36 -15.50
N VAL A 49 -0.11 -15.53 -14.83
CA VAL A 49 -1.49 -15.86 -14.49
C VAL A 49 -2.42 -15.31 -15.60
N PRO A 50 -3.20 -16.16 -16.27
CA PRO A 50 -4.18 -15.72 -17.26
C PRO A 50 -5.25 -14.78 -16.66
N ALA A 51 -5.73 -13.82 -17.45
CA ALA A 51 -6.81 -12.90 -17.04
C ALA A 51 -8.07 -13.62 -16.53
N SER A 52 -8.41 -14.78 -17.12
CA SER A 52 -9.55 -15.59 -16.71
C SER A 52 -9.38 -16.25 -15.35
N GLU A 53 -8.15 -16.45 -14.87
CA GLU A 53 -7.88 -16.93 -13.52
C GLU A 53 -7.92 -15.78 -12.52
N TRP A 54 -7.46 -14.59 -12.91
CA TRP A 54 -7.59 -13.40 -12.08
C TRP A 54 -9.04 -13.08 -11.73
N ASP A 55 -9.95 -13.14 -12.71
CA ASP A 55 -11.38 -12.90 -12.49
C ASP A 55 -12.05 -13.93 -11.56
N LYS A 56 -11.47 -15.14 -11.45
CA LYS A 56 -11.97 -16.22 -10.61
C LYS A 56 -11.35 -16.23 -9.21
N GLN A 57 -10.07 -15.89 -9.12
CA GLN A 57 -9.27 -16.04 -7.91
C GLN A 57 -9.18 -14.76 -7.08
N LEU A 58 -9.42 -13.58 -7.68
CA LEU A 58 -9.53 -12.33 -6.92
C LEU A 58 -10.99 -12.05 -6.53
N PRO A 59 -11.30 -12.04 -5.22
CA PRO A 59 -12.46 -11.37 -4.68
C PRO A 59 -12.65 -9.96 -5.25
N ARG A 60 -13.88 -9.52 -5.54
CA ARG A 60 -14.10 -8.10 -5.92
C ARG A 60 -14.34 -7.20 -4.71
N ASP A 61 -14.48 -7.80 -3.55
CA ASP A 61 -14.95 -7.24 -2.30
C ASP A 61 -13.94 -7.45 -1.15
N PHE A 62 -12.63 -7.51 -1.48
CA PHE A 62 -11.50 -7.74 -0.57
C PHE A 62 -11.68 -7.22 0.85
N ALA A 63 -11.77 -5.89 0.99
CA ALA A 63 -11.78 -5.24 2.29
C ALA A 63 -13.10 -5.50 3.05
N ARG A 64 -14.18 -5.70 2.31
CA ARG A 64 -15.52 -5.92 2.87
C ARG A 64 -15.66 -7.34 3.42
N ASN A 65 -15.16 -8.32 2.70
CA ASN A 65 -15.23 -9.74 3.07
C ASN A 65 -13.89 -10.28 3.59
N ALA A 66 -13.05 -9.43 4.18
CA ALA A 66 -11.73 -9.82 4.65
C ALA A 66 -11.80 -10.95 5.69
N GLU A 67 -12.74 -10.87 6.63
CA GLU A 67 -12.95 -11.91 7.65
C GLU A 67 -13.38 -13.24 7.05
N HIS A 68 -14.20 -13.22 5.99
CA HIS A 68 -14.56 -14.42 5.24
C HIS A 68 -13.33 -15.07 4.60
N TYR A 69 -12.46 -14.28 3.95
CA TYR A 69 -11.27 -14.83 3.30
C TYR A 69 -10.20 -15.32 4.28
N MET A 70 -10.09 -14.69 5.45
CA MET A 70 -9.08 -15.06 6.45
C MET A 70 -9.54 -16.20 7.36
N TYR A 71 -10.82 -16.23 7.73
CA TYR A 71 -11.34 -17.09 8.79
C TYR A 71 -12.56 -17.93 8.39
N GLY A 72 -13.06 -17.79 7.16
CA GLY A 72 -14.27 -18.49 6.71
C GLY A 72 -15.56 -18.00 7.37
N ALA A 73 -15.57 -16.76 7.89
CA ALA A 73 -16.77 -16.10 8.39
C ALA A 73 -17.83 -15.97 7.28
N LEU A 74 -19.09 -15.68 7.63
CA LEU A 74 -20.10 -15.40 6.62
C LEU A 74 -19.72 -14.13 5.84
N ARG A 75 -20.05 -14.11 4.55
CA ARG A 75 -19.87 -12.90 3.75
C ARG A 75 -20.97 -11.90 4.11
N GLU A 76 -20.65 -10.61 4.12
CA GLU A 76 -21.63 -9.55 4.40
C GLU A 76 -22.79 -9.56 3.38
N ASP A 77 -22.56 -10.01 2.15
CA ASP A 77 -23.60 -10.13 1.11
C ASP A 77 -24.46 -11.40 1.21
N GLU A 78 -24.16 -12.30 2.15
CA GLU A 78 -25.00 -13.47 2.49
C GLU A 78 -25.84 -13.24 3.75
N GLU A 79 -25.70 -12.10 4.42
CA GLU A 79 -26.49 -11.73 5.61
C GLU A 79 -27.83 -11.02 5.28
N GLU A 80 -28.14 -10.78 4.00
CA GLU A 80 -29.36 -10.12 3.50
C GLU A 80 -30.32 -11.11 2.81
#